data_AF-A0A929ZNF4-F1
#
_entry.id   AF-A0A929ZNF4-F1
#
_cell.length_a   1.000
_cell.length_b   1.000
_cell.length_c   1.000
_cell.angle_alpha   90.00
_cell.angle_beta   90.00
_cell.angle_gamma   90.00
#
_symmetry.space_group_name_H-M   'P 1'
#
loop_
_entity.id
_entity.type
_entity.pdbx_description
1 polymer ?
#
loop_
_entity_poly.entity_id
_entity_poly.type
_entity_poly.pdbx_seq_one_letter_code
_entity_poly.pdbx_strand_id
1 'polypeptide(L)'
;MKKWSIIFLINGGNIIMKRLSISLVTLVLAASLVGCNKATETTTSSKMKPGTYTASATGMNDDVTVEVEVTENEIKSVKVTSHAETPGIGGELVDKDGKVVTTGGVAPVQLIPEEIVKNQSLSVDNVTGATITSGAIKTAVKDAIKQAGGDPDTFKKEVTYEDRKDVEADVVVVGGGGAGLASAVELLQNGKSVAIIEKAGEIGGDTLVCGAIYNAPDPALQQHAEMSDAVKTTIEKALAETPINDQHAALQAEVQAQW
;
A
#
# COMPACT_ATOMS: atom_id res chain seq x y z
N MET A 1 -18.95 3.69 38.26
CA MET A 1 -17.59 4.10 37.82
C MET A 1 -17.68 4.61 36.39
N LYS A 2 -16.96 5.70 36.11
CA LYS A 2 -17.29 6.71 35.09
C LYS A 2 -17.07 6.21 33.65
N LYS A 3 -18.07 6.44 32.78
CA LYS A 3 -17.99 6.35 31.31
C LYS A 3 -17.02 7.42 30.81
N TRP A 4 -15.98 7.03 30.09
CA TRP A 4 -15.14 7.94 29.32
C TRP A 4 -15.65 7.95 27.87
N SER A 5 -16.17 9.08 27.43
CA SER A 5 -16.46 9.36 26.03
C SER A 5 -15.29 10.17 25.47
N ILE A 6 -14.60 9.62 24.48
CA ILE A 6 -13.57 10.34 23.72
C ILE A 6 -14.31 11.34 22.82
N ILE A 7 -14.21 12.62 23.16
CA ILE A 7 -14.69 13.75 22.37
C ILE A 7 -13.54 14.16 21.45
N PHE A 8 -13.72 14.02 20.14
CA PHE A 8 -12.88 14.72 19.18
C PHE A 8 -13.25 16.20 19.19
N LEU A 9 -12.31 17.03 19.65
CA LEU A 9 -12.33 18.48 19.49
C LEU A 9 -12.08 18.82 18.01
N ILE A 10 -13.14 19.06 17.26
CA ILE A 10 -13.05 19.81 16.00
C ILE A 10 -13.10 21.29 16.38
N ASN A 11 -12.00 21.98 16.10
CA ASN A 11 -11.79 23.38 16.37
C ASN A 11 -12.84 24.23 15.61
N GLY A 12 -13.64 24.98 16.35
CA GLY A 12 -14.72 25.82 15.83
C GLY A 12 -14.19 27.13 15.24
N GLY A 13 -14.61 27.42 14.01
CA GLY A 13 -14.42 28.72 13.36
C GLY A 13 -15.67 29.12 12.57
N ASN A 14 -16.54 29.90 13.23
CA ASN A 14 -17.55 30.83 12.70
C ASN A 14 -18.61 30.32 11.69
N ILE A 15 -19.74 29.85 12.24
CA ILE A 15 -21.05 29.91 11.58
C ILE A 15 -21.80 31.13 12.13
N ILE A 16 -21.83 32.23 11.37
CA ILE A 16 -22.74 33.36 11.64
C ILE A 16 -23.96 33.22 10.73
N MET A 17 -25.05 32.94 11.41
CA MET A 17 -26.44 32.92 11.00
C MET A 17 -26.88 34.26 10.39
N LYS A 18 -27.44 34.24 9.17
CA LYS A 18 -28.45 35.22 8.72
C LYS A 18 -29.55 34.52 7.93
N ARG A 19 -30.67 34.28 8.62
CA ARG A 19 -31.99 33.98 8.03
C ARG A 19 -32.68 35.31 7.75
N LEU A 20 -32.94 35.62 6.48
CA LEU A 20 -33.88 36.61 5.90
C LEU A 20 -33.42 36.73 4.42
N SER A 21 -34.16 36.48 3.36
CA SER A 21 -35.58 36.72 3.11
C SER A 21 -36.04 35.85 1.94
N ILE A 22 -37.17 35.18 2.12
CA ILE A 22 -38.03 34.69 1.02
C ILE A 22 -38.77 35.92 0.50
N SER A 23 -38.61 36.24 -0.79
CA SER A 23 -39.65 36.75 -1.71
C SER A 23 -38.99 37.46 -2.89
N LEU A 24 -39.52 37.23 -4.09
CA LEU A 24 -39.39 38.05 -5.30
C LEU A 24 -38.19 37.77 -6.24
N VAL A 25 -38.25 36.68 -7.03
CA VAL A 25 -38.07 36.69 -8.51
C VAL A 25 -38.69 35.39 -9.07
N THR A 26 -40.02 35.40 -9.21
CA THR A 26 -40.77 34.51 -10.11
C THR A 26 -41.38 35.40 -11.18
N LEU A 27 -40.62 35.77 -12.22
CA LEU A 27 -41.17 36.33 -13.46
C LEU A 27 -40.17 36.37 -14.63
N VAL A 28 -39.60 35.24 -15.05
CA VAL A 28 -39.20 35.06 -16.47
C VAL A 28 -39.34 33.59 -16.85
N LEU A 29 -40.55 33.19 -17.22
CA LEU A 29 -40.83 31.94 -17.94
C LEU A 29 -41.72 32.30 -19.14
N ALA A 30 -41.11 32.56 -20.31
CA ALA A 30 -41.70 32.38 -21.63
C ALA A 30 -40.79 32.99 -22.72
N ALA A 31 -39.98 32.15 -23.38
CA ALA A 31 -39.71 32.17 -24.82
C ALA A 31 -38.45 31.35 -25.14
N SER A 32 -38.67 30.09 -25.54
CA SER A 32 -38.01 29.38 -26.66
C SER A 32 -37.97 27.86 -26.40
N LEU A 33 -39.09 27.21 -26.72
CA LEU A 33 -39.04 25.85 -27.24
C LEU A 33 -38.52 25.93 -28.67
N VAL A 34 -37.40 25.26 -28.97
CA VAL A 34 -37.14 24.47 -30.20
C VAL A 34 -35.80 23.75 -30.01
N GLY A 35 -35.89 22.41 -29.96
CA GLY A 35 -34.95 21.43 -30.48
C GLY A 35 -33.44 21.63 -30.31
N CYS A 36 -32.84 20.80 -29.45
CA CYS A 36 -31.79 19.91 -29.92
C CYS A 36 -31.84 18.61 -29.10
N ASN A 37 -32.03 17.49 -29.81
CA ASN A 37 -32.00 16.14 -29.27
C ASN A 37 -30.72 15.96 -28.44
N LYS A 38 -30.85 15.79 -27.12
CA LYS A 38 -29.89 14.95 -26.40
C LYS A 38 -30.07 13.56 -26.98
N ALA A 39 -29.12 13.16 -27.82
CA ALA A 39 -28.89 11.76 -28.08
C ALA A 39 -28.79 11.09 -26.71
N THR A 40 -29.79 10.27 -26.40
CA THR A 40 -29.62 9.18 -25.45
C THR A 40 -28.47 8.38 -26.05
N GLU A 41 -27.25 8.60 -25.57
CA GLU A 41 -26.17 7.64 -25.77
C GLU A 41 -26.67 6.37 -25.12
N THR A 42 -27.29 5.55 -25.96
CA THR A 42 -27.44 4.13 -25.69
C THR A 42 -25.99 3.67 -25.72
N THR A 43 -25.38 3.48 -24.55
CA THR A 43 -24.11 2.79 -24.41
C THR A 43 -24.36 1.40 -24.97
N THR A 44 -24.20 1.24 -26.28
CA THR A 44 -24.13 -0.05 -26.92
C THR A 44 -22.87 -0.66 -26.35
N SER A 45 -23.04 -1.43 -25.27
CA SER A 45 -22.02 -2.31 -24.70
C SER A 45 -21.40 -3.06 -25.87
N SER A 46 -20.21 -2.64 -26.31
CA SER A 46 -19.48 -3.41 -27.30
C SER A 46 -19.07 -4.69 -26.59
N LYS A 47 -19.70 -5.79 -27.00
CA LYS A 47 -19.33 -7.10 -26.47
C LYS A 47 -17.86 -7.33 -26.77
N MET A 48 -17.15 -7.86 -25.79
CA MET A 48 -15.77 -8.29 -25.99
C MET A 48 -15.76 -9.49 -26.95
N LYS A 49 -14.70 -9.61 -27.73
CA LYS A 49 -14.39 -10.85 -28.44
C LYS A 49 -13.79 -11.82 -27.41
N PRO A 50 -14.38 -13.02 -27.19
CA PRO A 50 -13.82 -13.98 -26.26
C PRO A 50 -12.39 -14.36 -26.63
N GLY A 51 -11.52 -14.46 -25.63
CA GLY A 51 -10.13 -14.80 -25.83
C GLY A 51 -9.24 -14.31 -24.70
N THR A 52 -7.94 -14.51 -24.89
CA THR A 52 -6.90 -14.09 -23.95
C THR A 52 -6.10 -12.96 -24.57
N TYR A 53 -5.91 -11.88 -23.81
CA TYR A 53 -5.28 -10.65 -24.24
C TYR A 53 -4.15 -10.29 -23.30
N THR A 54 -3.03 -9.83 -23.85
CA THR A 54 -1.85 -9.42 -23.10
C THR A 54 -1.66 -7.92 -23.22
N ALA A 55 -1.42 -7.27 -22.10
CA ALA A 55 -1.15 -5.85 -22.04
C ALA A 55 -0.15 -5.55 -20.91
N SER A 56 0.55 -4.44 -21.04
CA SER A 56 1.54 -4.00 -20.06
C SER A 56 1.34 -2.52 -19.76
N ALA A 57 1.68 -2.11 -18.54
CA ALA A 57 1.71 -0.71 -18.13
C ALA A 57 2.86 -0.49 -17.15
N THR A 58 3.41 0.71 -17.13
CA THR A 58 4.55 1.06 -16.27
C THR A 58 4.20 0.95 -14.79
N GLY A 59 4.90 0.06 -14.08
CA GLY A 59 4.84 -0.14 -12.64
C GLY A 59 5.83 0.74 -11.87
N MET A 60 6.15 0.34 -10.65
CA MET A 60 7.05 1.07 -9.77
C MET A 60 8.51 0.99 -10.25
N ASN A 61 8.95 -0.22 -10.60
CA ASN A 61 10.35 -0.48 -10.96
C ASN A 61 10.53 -0.80 -12.44
N ASP A 62 9.52 -1.42 -13.07
CA ASP A 62 9.47 -1.77 -14.49
C ASP A 62 7.99 -1.96 -14.92
N ASP A 63 7.75 -2.27 -16.18
CA ASP A 63 6.42 -2.59 -16.68
C ASP A 63 5.83 -3.83 -15.99
N VAL A 64 4.55 -3.73 -15.63
CA VAL A 64 3.71 -4.83 -15.14
C VAL A 64 2.90 -5.36 -16.31
N THR A 65 3.09 -6.62 -16.65
CA THR A 65 2.39 -7.31 -17.75
C THR A 65 1.30 -8.21 -17.20
N VAL A 66 0.11 -8.11 -17.78
CA VAL A 66 -1.04 -8.95 -17.44
C VAL A 66 -1.52 -9.77 -18.63
N GLU A 67 -1.99 -10.98 -18.33
CA GLU A 67 -2.80 -11.82 -19.21
C GLU A 67 -4.25 -11.77 -18.72
N VAL A 68 -5.18 -11.39 -19.59
CA VAL A 68 -6.61 -11.28 -19.27
C VAL A 68 -7.42 -12.18 -20.18
N GLU A 69 -8.13 -13.16 -19.62
CA GLU A 69 -9.10 -13.97 -20.34
C GLU A 69 -10.50 -13.35 -20.20
N VAL A 70 -11.19 -13.17 -21.31
CA VAL A 70 -12.54 -12.58 -21.36
C VAL A 70 -13.53 -13.47 -22.11
N THR A 71 -14.81 -13.36 -21.75
CA THR A 71 -15.96 -13.79 -22.57
C THR A 71 -16.52 -12.63 -23.37
N GLU A 72 -17.74 -12.75 -23.90
CA GLU A 72 -18.44 -11.61 -24.50
C GLU A 72 -18.73 -10.48 -23.51
N ASN A 73 -18.92 -10.80 -22.22
CA ASN A 73 -19.44 -9.86 -21.23
C ASN A 73 -18.69 -9.86 -19.89
N GLU A 74 -17.72 -10.76 -19.70
CA GLU A 74 -17.09 -10.98 -18.39
C GLU A 74 -15.57 -11.12 -18.51
N ILE A 75 -14.86 -10.71 -17.46
CA ILE A 75 -13.45 -10.97 -17.23
C ILE A 75 -13.36 -12.30 -16.47
N LYS A 76 -12.90 -13.36 -17.13
CA LYS A 76 -12.76 -14.68 -16.52
C LYS A 76 -11.54 -14.80 -15.62
N SER A 77 -10.42 -14.25 -16.07
CA SER A 77 -9.18 -14.31 -15.32
C SER A 77 -8.30 -13.12 -15.64
N VAL A 78 -7.52 -12.69 -14.65
CA VAL A 78 -6.43 -11.73 -14.77
C VAL A 78 -5.23 -12.35 -14.08
N LYS A 79 -4.08 -12.38 -14.75
CA LYS A 79 -2.82 -12.89 -14.18
C LYS A 79 -1.72 -11.90 -14.48
N VAL A 80 -0.97 -11.50 -13.47
CA VAL A 80 0.31 -10.80 -13.70
C VAL A 80 1.33 -11.84 -14.13
N THR A 81 1.93 -11.67 -15.32
CA THR A 81 2.87 -12.65 -15.90
C THR A 81 4.32 -12.18 -15.86
N SER A 82 4.56 -10.88 -15.71
CA SER A 82 5.89 -10.29 -15.57
C SER A 82 5.81 -8.95 -14.83
N HIS A 83 6.72 -8.73 -13.89
CA HIS A 83 6.91 -7.48 -13.18
C HIS A 83 8.27 -7.44 -12.48
N ALA A 84 8.72 -6.24 -12.08
CA ALA A 84 9.92 -6.04 -11.25
C ALA A 84 9.61 -5.35 -9.91
N GLU A 85 8.35 -5.40 -9.47
CA GLU A 85 7.89 -4.78 -8.24
C GLU A 85 8.64 -5.26 -6.99
N THR A 86 8.78 -4.37 -5.99
CA THR A 86 9.45 -4.69 -4.74
C THR A 86 8.70 -5.77 -3.96
N PRO A 87 9.35 -6.89 -3.57
CA PRO A 87 8.73 -7.95 -2.78
C PRO A 87 8.16 -7.44 -1.45
N GLY A 88 6.93 -7.83 -1.14
CA GLY A 88 6.19 -7.43 0.07
C GLY A 88 5.62 -6.01 0.05
N ILE A 89 5.69 -5.31 -1.09
CA ILE A 89 5.01 -4.02 -1.29
C ILE A 89 4.13 -4.10 -2.54
N GLY A 90 4.78 -4.32 -3.69
CA GLY A 90 4.12 -4.43 -4.98
C GLY A 90 4.10 -5.87 -5.49
N GLY A 91 5.20 -6.60 -5.27
CA GLY A 91 5.38 -8.00 -5.66
C GLY A 91 5.20 -8.97 -4.49
N GLU A 92 5.03 -10.25 -4.79
CA GLU A 92 4.87 -11.29 -3.77
C GLU A 92 6.05 -11.33 -2.80
N LEU A 93 5.73 -11.46 -1.51
CA LEU A 93 6.71 -11.86 -0.52
C LEU A 93 6.84 -13.39 -0.54
N VAL A 94 8.06 -13.90 -0.66
CA VAL A 94 8.35 -15.34 -0.61
C VAL A 94 9.23 -15.69 0.59
N ASP A 95 9.01 -16.85 1.18
CA ASP A 95 9.90 -17.39 2.20
C ASP A 95 11.19 -17.98 1.58
N LYS A 96 12.08 -18.45 2.45
CA LYS A 96 13.35 -19.10 2.05
C LYS A 96 13.19 -20.31 1.14
N ASP A 97 12.00 -20.93 1.12
CA ASP A 97 11.68 -22.09 0.29
C ASP A 97 10.96 -21.67 -1.02
N GLY A 98 10.83 -20.36 -1.26
CA GLY A 98 10.19 -19.80 -2.44
C GLY A 98 8.67 -19.78 -2.39
N LYS A 99 8.07 -20.05 -1.22
CA LYS A 99 6.61 -20.07 -1.07
C LYS A 99 6.09 -18.66 -0.79
N VAL A 100 5.04 -18.25 -1.49
CA VAL A 100 4.34 -16.98 -1.25
C VAL A 100 3.77 -16.93 0.18
N VAL A 101 4.06 -15.85 0.88
CA VAL A 101 3.63 -15.57 2.26
C VAL A 101 2.58 -14.47 2.23
N THR A 102 1.39 -14.76 2.74
CA THR A 102 0.26 -13.81 2.77
C THR A 102 -0.21 -13.43 4.18
N THR A 103 0.45 -13.97 5.22
CA THR A 103 0.10 -13.70 6.63
C THR A 103 0.21 -12.20 6.98
N GLY A 104 1.09 -11.49 6.28
CA GLY A 104 1.35 -10.07 6.47
C GLY A 104 0.50 -9.14 5.60
N GLY A 105 -0.36 -9.67 4.74
CA GLY A 105 -1.02 -8.94 3.67
C GLY A 105 -0.86 -9.66 2.33
N VAL A 106 -1.55 -9.17 1.31
CA VAL A 106 -1.51 -9.76 -0.04
C VAL A 106 -1.01 -8.70 -1.01
N ALA A 107 0.05 -9.03 -1.75
CA ALA A 107 0.66 -8.12 -2.69
C ALA A 107 -0.33 -7.68 -3.79
N PRO A 108 -0.25 -6.43 -4.28
CA PRO A 108 -1.13 -5.92 -5.33
C PRO A 108 -1.14 -6.77 -6.61
N VAL A 109 0.00 -7.37 -6.98
CA VAL A 109 0.11 -8.28 -8.14
C VAL A 109 -0.76 -9.54 -8.02
N GLN A 110 -1.25 -9.85 -6.82
CA GLN A 110 -2.20 -10.94 -6.56
C GLN A 110 -3.59 -10.39 -6.23
N LEU A 111 -3.67 -9.46 -5.28
CA LEU A 111 -4.93 -8.95 -4.75
C LEU A 111 -5.77 -8.21 -5.80
N ILE A 112 -5.15 -7.34 -6.60
CA ILE A 112 -5.89 -6.52 -7.58
C ILE A 112 -6.50 -7.39 -8.70
N PRO A 113 -5.77 -8.33 -9.33
CA PRO A 113 -6.37 -9.29 -10.26
C PRO A 113 -7.56 -10.06 -9.68
N GLU A 114 -7.43 -10.58 -8.46
CA GLU A 114 -8.49 -11.34 -7.78
C GLU A 114 -9.74 -10.48 -7.55
N GLU A 115 -9.58 -9.25 -7.05
CA GLU A 115 -10.70 -8.35 -6.80
C GLU A 115 -11.35 -7.88 -8.11
N ILE A 116 -10.59 -7.68 -9.20
CA ILE A 116 -11.16 -7.34 -10.52
C ILE A 116 -12.07 -8.48 -11.00
N VAL A 117 -11.59 -9.72 -10.96
CA VAL A 117 -12.35 -10.90 -11.42
C VAL A 117 -13.56 -11.14 -10.52
N LYS A 118 -13.40 -11.04 -9.20
CA LYS A 118 -14.49 -11.25 -8.24
C LYS A 118 -15.61 -10.22 -8.40
N ASN A 119 -15.26 -8.94 -8.59
CA ASN A 119 -16.23 -7.86 -8.63
C ASN A 119 -16.66 -7.48 -10.05
N GLN A 120 -16.01 -8.04 -11.08
CA GLN A 120 -16.15 -7.63 -12.48
C GLN A 120 -16.04 -6.11 -12.61
N SER A 121 -15.01 -5.54 -11.97
CA SER A 121 -14.86 -4.08 -11.88
C SER A 121 -13.40 -3.65 -11.80
N LEU A 122 -13.09 -2.59 -12.54
CA LEU A 122 -11.84 -1.82 -12.48
C LEU A 122 -11.90 -0.72 -11.40
N SER A 123 -13.05 -0.53 -10.74
CA SER A 123 -13.22 0.41 -9.62
C SER A 123 -12.77 -0.17 -8.27
N VAL A 124 -12.07 -1.31 -8.27
CA VAL A 124 -11.44 -1.87 -7.06
C VAL A 124 -10.40 -0.90 -6.49
N ASP A 125 -10.22 -0.98 -5.18
CA ASP A 125 -9.37 -0.05 -4.43
C ASP A 125 -7.90 -0.26 -4.78
N ASN A 126 -7.13 0.83 -4.70
CA ASN A 126 -5.68 0.70 -4.72
C ASN A 126 -5.20 0.21 -3.35
N VAL A 127 -4.12 -0.56 -3.36
CA VAL A 127 -3.44 -0.95 -2.13
C VAL A 127 -2.62 0.23 -1.60
N THR A 128 -2.88 0.62 -0.35
CA THR A 128 -2.11 1.69 0.31
C THR A 128 -0.63 1.31 0.40
N GLY A 129 0.24 2.20 -0.08
CA GLY A 129 1.68 1.97 -0.18
C GLY A 129 2.14 1.45 -1.55
N ALA A 130 1.22 0.96 -2.39
CA ALA A 130 1.51 0.39 -3.71
C ALA A 130 0.54 0.90 -4.79
N THR A 131 0.29 2.21 -4.76
CA THR A 131 -0.64 2.89 -5.68
C THR A 131 -0.23 2.77 -7.15
N ILE A 132 1.07 2.87 -7.43
CA ILE A 132 1.61 2.80 -8.80
C ILE A 132 1.37 1.40 -9.36
N THR A 133 1.75 0.36 -8.63
CA THR A 133 1.52 -1.04 -8.99
C THR A 133 0.03 -1.35 -9.20
N SER A 134 -0.82 -0.93 -8.27
CA SER A 134 -2.28 -1.12 -8.37
C SER A 134 -2.86 -0.44 -9.61
N GLY A 135 -2.38 0.78 -9.91
CA GLY A 135 -2.77 1.55 -11.09
C GLY A 135 -2.28 0.91 -12.39
N ALA A 136 -1.05 0.38 -12.41
CA ALA A 136 -0.47 -0.29 -13.57
C ALA A 136 -1.28 -1.52 -13.95
N ILE A 137 -1.61 -2.38 -12.98
CA ILE A 137 -2.45 -3.57 -13.22
C ILE A 137 -3.81 -3.16 -13.79
N LYS A 138 -4.50 -2.20 -13.16
CA LYS A 138 -5.81 -1.72 -13.67
C LYS A 138 -5.72 -1.10 -15.07
N THR A 139 -4.62 -0.42 -15.37
CA THR A 139 -4.38 0.16 -16.70
C THR A 139 -4.14 -0.92 -17.75
N ALA A 140 -3.32 -1.92 -17.43
CA ALA A 140 -3.07 -3.03 -18.32
C ALA A 140 -4.34 -3.86 -18.58
N VAL A 141 -5.16 -4.12 -17.55
CA VAL A 141 -6.46 -4.79 -17.74
C VAL A 141 -7.42 -3.96 -18.61
N LYS A 142 -7.47 -2.63 -18.39
CA LYS A 142 -8.26 -1.71 -19.22
C LYS A 142 -7.86 -1.83 -20.69
N ASP A 143 -6.56 -1.89 -20.98
CA ASP A 143 -6.08 -1.99 -22.35
C ASP A 143 -6.33 -3.37 -22.95
N ALA A 144 -6.25 -4.45 -22.18
CA ALA A 144 -6.66 -5.79 -22.61
C ALA A 144 -8.15 -5.84 -23.00
N ILE A 145 -9.04 -5.19 -22.23
CA ILE A 145 -10.47 -5.08 -22.56
C ILE A 145 -10.67 -4.33 -23.89
N LYS A 146 -9.94 -3.23 -24.13
CA LYS A 146 -10.00 -2.51 -25.41
C LYS A 146 -9.51 -3.36 -26.57
N GLN A 147 -8.44 -4.14 -26.39
CA GLN A 147 -7.94 -5.07 -27.40
C GLN A 147 -8.99 -6.15 -27.74
N ALA A 148 -9.78 -6.57 -26.75
CA ALA A 148 -10.94 -7.44 -26.95
C ALA A 148 -12.11 -6.74 -27.67
N GLY A 149 -12.04 -5.44 -27.94
CA GLY A 149 -13.13 -4.66 -28.52
C GLY A 149 -14.22 -4.29 -27.52
N GLY A 150 -13.99 -4.51 -26.22
CA GLY A 150 -14.89 -4.08 -25.15
C GLY A 150 -14.67 -2.63 -24.75
N ASP A 151 -15.68 -2.05 -24.10
CA ASP A 151 -15.56 -0.75 -23.44
C ASP A 151 -15.23 -0.95 -21.95
N PRO A 152 -14.03 -0.55 -21.47
CA PRO A 152 -13.66 -0.67 -20.06
C PRO A 152 -14.59 0.07 -19.09
N ASP A 153 -15.34 1.06 -19.57
CA ASP A 153 -16.27 1.81 -18.73
C ASP A 153 -17.49 0.97 -18.33
N THR A 154 -17.74 -0.14 -19.02
CA THR A 154 -18.72 -1.16 -18.61
C THR A 154 -18.31 -1.91 -17.33
N PHE A 155 -17.01 -1.90 -16.99
CA PHE A 155 -16.44 -2.52 -15.78
C PHE A 155 -16.13 -1.48 -14.70
N LYS A 156 -17.01 -0.50 -14.47
CA LYS A 156 -16.82 0.54 -13.44
C LYS A 156 -17.80 0.47 -12.27
N LYS A 157 -18.51 -0.67 -12.12
CA LYS A 157 -19.43 -0.89 -11.00
C LYS A 157 -18.73 -0.58 -9.67
N GLU A 158 -19.37 0.22 -8.82
CA GLU A 158 -18.87 0.51 -7.49
C GLU A 158 -18.66 -0.78 -6.69
N VAL A 159 -17.50 -0.89 -6.06
CA VAL A 159 -17.14 -2.03 -5.22
C VAL A 159 -17.34 -1.63 -3.78
N THR A 160 -18.06 -2.45 -3.04
CA THR A 160 -18.33 -2.26 -1.62
C THR A 160 -17.62 -3.35 -0.83
N TYR A 161 -16.93 -2.95 0.22
CA TYR A 161 -16.20 -3.88 1.08
C TYR A 161 -16.97 -4.06 2.39
N GLU A 162 -16.89 -5.27 2.96
CA GLU A 162 -17.45 -5.50 4.28
C GLU A 162 -16.68 -4.70 5.33
N ASP A 163 -17.42 -4.19 6.32
CA ASP A 163 -16.80 -3.55 7.47
C ASP A 163 -15.87 -4.53 8.19
N ARG A 164 -14.73 -4.00 8.65
CA ARG A 164 -13.81 -4.75 9.50
C ARG A 164 -14.55 -5.17 10.77
N LYS A 165 -14.41 -6.44 11.16
CA LYS A 165 -14.94 -6.93 12.43
C LYS A 165 -14.11 -6.39 13.58
N ASP A 166 -14.78 -6.01 14.66
CA ASP A 166 -14.12 -5.67 15.91
C ASP A 166 -13.35 -6.90 16.43
N VAL A 167 -12.15 -6.64 16.95
CA VAL A 167 -11.29 -7.66 17.54
C VAL A 167 -11.00 -7.24 18.98
N GLU A 168 -11.20 -8.16 19.92
CA GLU A 168 -10.80 -7.98 21.31
C GLU A 168 -9.36 -8.47 21.52
N ALA A 169 -8.56 -7.66 22.19
CA ALA A 169 -7.19 -8.00 22.59
C ALA A 169 -6.82 -7.25 23.88
N ASP A 170 -5.87 -7.78 24.64
CA ASP A 170 -5.31 -7.10 25.81
C ASP A 170 -4.54 -5.84 25.41
N VAL A 171 -3.89 -5.86 24.24
CA VAL A 171 -3.08 -4.76 23.71
C VAL A 171 -3.33 -4.58 22.22
N VAL A 172 -3.45 -3.32 21.79
CA VAL A 172 -3.46 -2.93 20.38
C VAL A 172 -2.13 -2.28 20.02
N VAL A 173 -1.46 -2.82 19.02
CA VAL A 173 -0.23 -2.27 18.43
C VAL A 173 -0.60 -1.55 17.13
N VAL A 174 -0.21 -0.29 17.00
CA VAL A 174 -0.46 0.52 15.81
C VAL A 174 0.83 0.59 14.99
N GLY A 175 0.83 -0.06 13.84
CA GLY A 175 1.96 -0.21 12.92
C GLY A 175 2.54 -1.63 12.94
N GLY A 176 2.56 -2.27 11.77
CA GLY A 176 3.12 -3.60 11.54
C GLY A 176 4.60 -3.59 11.12
N GLY A 177 5.35 -2.52 11.42
CA GLY A 177 6.79 -2.46 11.18
C GLY A 177 7.62 -3.24 12.20
N GLY A 178 8.94 -3.24 12.07
CA GLY A 178 9.85 -4.00 12.95
C GLY A 178 9.62 -3.77 14.45
N ALA A 179 9.44 -2.51 14.86
CA ALA A 179 9.17 -2.17 16.26
C ALA A 179 7.81 -2.70 16.74
N GLY A 180 6.77 -2.63 15.91
CA GLY A 180 5.43 -3.11 16.24
C GLY A 180 5.38 -4.63 16.33
N LEU A 181 6.00 -5.32 15.38
CA LEU A 181 6.11 -6.78 15.38
C LEU A 181 6.97 -7.28 16.56
N ALA A 182 8.11 -6.64 16.85
CA ALA A 182 8.92 -6.99 18.01
C ALA A 182 8.15 -6.81 19.34
N SER A 183 7.41 -5.70 19.47
CA SER A 183 6.55 -5.45 20.64
C SER A 183 5.45 -6.50 20.76
N ALA A 184 4.81 -6.88 19.65
CA ALA A 184 3.78 -7.90 19.64
C ALA A 184 4.33 -9.27 20.07
N VAL A 185 5.53 -9.65 19.59
CA VAL A 185 6.19 -10.90 19.99
C VAL A 185 6.46 -10.93 21.50
N GLU A 186 7.04 -9.87 22.06
CA GLU A 186 7.30 -9.78 23.50
C GLU A 186 6.00 -9.89 24.32
N LEU A 187 4.93 -9.20 23.91
CA LEU A 187 3.64 -9.26 24.58
C LEU A 187 3.02 -10.66 24.53
N LEU A 188 3.09 -11.33 23.38
CA LEU A 188 2.62 -12.71 23.22
C LEU A 188 3.41 -13.69 24.11
N GLN A 189 4.74 -13.52 24.21
CA GLN A 189 5.59 -14.32 25.10
C GLN A 189 5.23 -14.13 26.58
N ASN A 190 4.70 -12.95 26.94
CA ASN A 190 4.18 -12.65 28.28
C ASN A 190 2.68 -13.00 28.43
N GLY A 191 2.12 -13.81 27.52
CA GLY A 191 0.77 -14.35 27.62
C GLY A 191 -0.35 -13.33 27.35
N LYS A 192 -0.05 -12.22 26.67
CA LYS A 192 -1.06 -11.24 26.23
C LYS A 192 -1.60 -11.60 24.86
N SER A 193 -2.89 -11.34 24.65
CA SER A 193 -3.47 -11.28 23.31
C SER A 193 -3.18 -9.90 22.69
N VAL A 194 -2.78 -9.89 21.42
CA VAL A 194 -2.35 -8.67 20.72
C VAL A 194 -3.06 -8.54 19.38
N ALA A 195 -3.65 -7.36 19.13
CA ALA A 195 -4.15 -6.97 17.81
C ALA A 195 -3.19 -5.96 17.18
N ILE A 196 -2.80 -6.17 15.91
CA ILE A 196 -1.95 -5.25 15.15
C ILE A 196 -2.83 -4.54 14.12
N ILE A 197 -2.70 -3.21 14.05
CA ILE A 197 -3.34 -2.38 13.03
C ILE A 197 -2.25 -1.83 12.12
N GLU A 198 -2.30 -2.19 10.84
CA GLU A 198 -1.44 -1.65 9.79
C GLU A 198 -2.30 -0.92 8.75
N LYS A 199 -1.82 0.23 8.27
CA LYS A 199 -2.52 1.05 7.28
C LYS A 199 -2.18 0.66 5.83
N ALA A 200 -0.99 0.09 5.61
CA ALA A 200 -0.54 -0.39 4.31
C ALA A 200 -1.22 -1.71 3.94
N GLY A 201 -1.07 -2.12 2.67
CA GLY A 201 -1.56 -3.42 2.20
C GLY A 201 -0.83 -4.62 2.81
N GLU A 202 0.42 -4.40 3.21
CA GLU A 202 1.29 -5.40 3.82
C GLU A 202 2.01 -4.81 5.04
N ILE A 203 2.35 -5.67 6.00
CA ILE A 203 3.18 -5.34 7.16
C ILE A 203 4.65 -5.16 6.76
N GLY A 204 5.44 -4.60 7.67
CA GLY A 204 6.89 -4.44 7.53
C GLY A 204 7.33 -2.98 7.42
N GLY A 205 6.58 -2.13 6.72
CA GLY A 205 6.91 -0.71 6.55
C GLY A 205 8.35 -0.51 6.07
N ASP A 206 9.06 0.51 6.59
CA ASP A 206 10.45 0.76 6.22
C ASP A 206 11.40 -0.37 6.65
N THR A 207 11.02 -1.20 7.62
CA THR A 207 11.81 -2.39 8.01
C THR A 207 11.89 -3.41 6.88
N LEU A 208 10.88 -3.48 6.01
CA LEU A 208 10.88 -4.39 4.87
C LEU A 208 11.95 -4.03 3.82
N VAL A 209 12.22 -2.74 3.66
CA VAL A 209 13.12 -2.19 2.62
C VAL A 209 14.42 -1.66 3.18
N CYS A 210 14.69 -1.85 4.48
CA CYS A 210 15.98 -1.46 5.04
C CYS A 210 17.07 -2.44 4.57
N GLY A 211 17.85 -2.04 3.57
CA GLY A 211 19.00 -2.81 3.10
C GLY A 211 20.27 -2.64 3.93
N ALA A 212 20.20 -1.87 5.02
CA ALA A 212 21.36 -1.46 5.81
C ALA A 212 21.59 -2.38 7.03
N ILE A 213 22.53 -1.97 7.88
CA ILE A 213 23.05 -2.76 8.98
C ILE A 213 22.09 -2.73 10.18
N TYR A 214 21.71 -3.90 10.68
CA TYR A 214 21.13 -4.04 12.02
C TYR A 214 22.27 -4.15 13.04
N ASN A 215 22.62 -3.02 13.68
CA ASN A 215 23.70 -2.98 14.67
C ASN A 215 23.27 -3.71 15.94
N ALA A 216 23.69 -4.97 16.08
CA ALA A 216 23.53 -5.77 17.28
C ALA A 216 24.92 -6.22 17.77
N PRO A 217 25.42 -5.71 18.91
CA PRO A 217 26.67 -6.20 19.48
C PRO A 217 26.48 -7.64 19.97
N ASP A 218 26.98 -8.60 19.20
CA ASP A 218 27.01 -10.02 19.52
C ASP A 218 28.45 -10.53 19.44
N PRO A 219 29.17 -10.67 20.57
CA PRO A 219 30.56 -11.11 20.57
C PRO A 219 30.79 -12.46 19.89
N ALA A 220 29.83 -13.38 19.96
CA ALA A 220 29.94 -14.72 19.40
C ALA A 220 29.81 -14.72 17.87
N LEU A 221 29.05 -13.79 17.30
CA LEU A 221 28.98 -13.59 15.84
C LEU A 221 30.10 -12.67 15.34
N GLN A 222 30.46 -11.64 16.12
CA GLN A 222 31.49 -10.67 15.77
C GLN A 222 32.89 -11.28 15.68
N GLN A 223 33.22 -12.30 16.48
CA GLN A 223 34.50 -13.01 16.38
C GLN A 223 34.73 -13.68 15.01
N HIS A 224 33.67 -13.90 14.23
CA HIS A 224 33.75 -14.49 12.89
C HIS A 224 33.76 -13.43 11.78
N ALA A 225 33.54 -12.16 12.12
CA ALA A 225 33.52 -11.06 11.17
C ALA A 225 34.94 -10.49 11.01
N GLU A 226 35.52 -10.64 9.83
CA GLU A 226 36.76 -9.94 9.49
C GLU A 226 36.45 -8.49 9.11
N MET A 227 37.08 -7.55 9.79
CA MET A 227 36.94 -6.14 9.46
C MET A 227 37.62 -5.83 8.12
N SER A 228 36.86 -5.30 7.16
CA SER A 228 37.42 -4.90 5.87
C SER A 228 38.33 -3.67 6.03
N ASP A 229 39.32 -3.53 5.15
CA ASP A 229 40.28 -2.41 5.22
C ASP A 229 39.61 -1.03 5.13
N ALA A 230 38.47 -0.96 4.44
CA ALA A 230 37.63 0.25 4.39
C ALA A 230 37.09 0.62 5.79
N VAL A 231 36.65 -0.36 6.57
CA VAL A 231 36.17 -0.14 7.95
C VAL A 231 37.35 0.18 8.87
N LYS A 232 38.48 -0.53 8.74
CA LYS A 232 39.70 -0.24 9.51
C LYS A 232 40.15 1.21 9.35
N THR A 233 40.21 1.68 8.10
CA THR A 233 40.60 3.06 7.78
C THR A 233 39.68 4.10 8.43
N THR A 234 38.38 3.81 8.55
CA THR A 234 37.43 4.70 9.23
C THR A 234 37.73 4.80 10.72
N ILE A 235 38.04 3.68 11.37
CA ILE A 235 38.40 3.65 12.80
C ILE A 235 39.71 4.40 13.03
N GLU A 236 40.74 4.13 12.22
CA GLU A 236 42.04 4.80 12.31
C GLU A 236 41.92 6.32 12.16
N LYS A 237 41.08 6.79 11.23
CA LYS A 237 40.79 8.23 11.08
C LYS A 237 40.10 8.79 12.33
N ALA A 238 39.08 8.12 12.85
CA ALA A 238 38.36 8.56 14.05
C ALA A 238 39.28 8.61 15.29
N LEU A 239 40.21 7.66 15.43
CA LEU A 239 41.21 7.63 16.51
C LEU A 239 42.27 8.75 16.36
N ALA A 240 42.53 9.22 15.14
CA ALA A 240 43.48 10.30 14.86
C ALA A 240 42.89 11.71 15.02
N GLU A 241 41.58 11.85 15.21
CA GLU A 241 40.93 13.14 15.40
C GLU A 241 41.32 13.79 16.73
N THR A 242 41.47 15.11 16.73
CA THR A 242 41.66 15.86 17.98
C THR A 242 40.39 15.75 18.84
N PRO A 243 40.47 15.25 20.09
CA PRO A 243 39.32 15.19 20.97
C PRO A 243 38.68 16.57 21.16
N ILE A 244 37.35 16.63 21.05
CA ILE A 244 36.59 17.89 21.19
C ILE A 244 36.08 18.12 22.61
N ASN A 245 36.13 17.07 23.45
CA ASN A 245 35.81 17.08 24.88
C ASN A 245 36.34 15.79 25.55
N ASP A 246 36.21 15.73 26.88
CA ASP A 246 36.70 14.60 27.68
C ASP A 246 36.00 13.26 27.36
N GLN A 247 34.72 13.29 26.97
CA GLN A 247 33.99 12.08 26.58
C GLN A 247 34.51 11.52 25.26
N HIS A 248 34.84 12.38 24.29
CA HIS A 248 35.45 11.98 23.03
C HIS A 248 36.83 11.37 23.29
N ALA A 249 37.64 12.00 24.14
CA ALA A 249 38.97 11.47 24.51
C ALA A 249 38.87 10.10 25.21
N ALA A 250 37.91 9.93 26.13
CA ALA A 250 37.68 8.67 26.82
C ALA A 250 37.24 7.55 25.85
N LEU A 251 36.33 7.87 24.93
CA LEU A 251 35.87 6.93 23.90
C LEU A 251 37.02 6.50 22.97
N GLN A 252 37.84 7.44 22.51
CA GLN A 252 39.02 7.12 21.69
C GLN A 252 39.99 6.21 22.44
N ALA A 253 40.26 6.47 23.72
CA ALA A 253 41.13 5.63 24.54
C ALA A 253 40.58 4.21 24.72
N GLU A 254 39.27 4.05 24.91
CA GLU A 254 38.61 2.75 25.03
C GLU A 254 38.67 1.95 23.73
N VAL A 255 38.43 2.61 22.59
CA VAL A 255 38.53 1.98 21.26
C VAL A 255 39.98 1.60 20.95
N GLN A 256 40.94 2.48 21.25
CA GLN A 256 42.37 2.23 21.03
C GLN A 256 42.88 1.03 21.83
N ALA A 257 42.31 0.74 23.01
CA ALA A 257 42.65 -0.43 23.81
C ALA A 257 42.13 -1.75 23.23
N GLN A 258 41.12 -1.68 22.36
CA GLN A 258 40.51 -2.83 21.69
C GLN A 258 41.01 -3.04 20.25
N TRP A 259 41.72 -2.04 19.70
CA TRP A 259 42.33 -2.04 18.37
C TRP A 259 43.71 -2.70 18.36
#